data_AF-Q0II57-F1
#
_entry.id   AF-Q0II57-F1
#
_cell.length_a   1.000
_cell.length_b   1.000
_cell.length_c   1.000
_cell.angle_alpha   90.00
_cell.angle_beta   90.00
_cell.angle_gamma   90.00
#
_symmetry.space_group_name_H-M   'P 1'
#
loop_
_entity.id
_entity.type
_entity.pdbx_description
1 polymer ?
#
loop_
_entity_poly.entity_id
_entity_poly.type
_entity_poly.pdbx_seq_one_letter_code
_entity_poly.pdbx_strand_id
1 'polypeptide(L)'
;MMAFAPPKNTDGPKMQTKMSTWTPLNHQLLNDRVFEERRALLGKWFDKWTDTQRRRILTSLLERCSLSQQKFCCRKLQEKIPAEALDFTTKLPRVLSLHIFSFLDPRSLCRCAQVSWHWKNLTELDQLWMLKCLRFNWYINFSPTPYEQGVWKKHYIQMVKELHVTKPKVNLGKEATELLTSAT
;
A
#
# COMPACT_ATOMS: atom_id res chain seq x y z
N MET A 1 60.36 45.29 30.97
CA MET A 1 60.85 45.05 29.59
C MET A 1 61.27 43.58 29.53
N MET A 2 60.70 42.67 28.75
CA MET A 2 59.72 42.69 27.65
C MET A 2 58.71 41.55 27.87
N ALA A 3 57.44 41.79 27.51
CA ALA A 3 56.43 40.76 27.40
C ALA A 3 56.63 40.00 26.07
N PHE A 4 56.82 38.69 26.13
CA PHE A 4 56.81 37.84 24.95
C PHE A 4 55.36 37.64 24.49
N ALA A 5 55.02 38.20 23.33
CA ALA A 5 53.75 37.94 22.66
C ALA A 5 53.68 36.47 22.20
N PRO A 6 52.49 35.83 22.21
CA PRO A 6 52.34 34.49 21.64
C PRO A 6 52.62 34.54 20.13
N PRO A 7 53.27 33.52 19.54
CA PRO A 7 53.49 33.49 18.10
C PRO A 7 52.14 33.49 17.38
N LYS A 8 51.97 34.40 16.43
CA LYS A 8 50.84 34.41 15.50
C LYS A 8 50.94 33.16 14.64
N ASN A 9 50.16 32.13 14.97
CA ASN A 9 49.99 30.99 14.09
C ASN A 9 49.13 31.44 12.89
N THR A 10 49.79 31.75 11.78
CA THR A 10 49.17 32.18 10.52
C THR A 10 48.62 31.03 9.69
N ASP A 11 48.53 29.82 10.23
CA ASP A 11 47.89 28.70 9.56
C ASP A 11 46.41 28.65 9.93
N GLY A 12 45.58 29.35 9.14
CA GLY A 12 44.16 29.01 9.01
C GLY A 12 43.99 27.53 8.59
N PRO A 13 42.78 26.95 8.69
CA PRO A 13 42.57 25.53 8.42
C PRO A 13 43.05 25.19 7.00
N LYS A 14 44.24 24.59 6.91
CA LYS A 14 44.88 24.21 5.65
C LYS A 14 43.90 23.30 4.90
N MET A 15 43.54 23.72 3.70
CA MET A 15 42.70 22.99 2.76
C MET A 15 43.41 21.67 2.41
N GLN A 16 43.17 20.63 3.19
CA GLN A 16 43.74 19.31 2.95
C GLN A 16 42.98 18.64 1.79
N THR A 17 43.53 18.76 0.59
CA THR A 17 43.11 18.01 -0.59
C THR A 17 43.90 16.70 -0.66
N LYS A 18 43.35 15.61 -0.13
CA LYS A 18 43.78 14.25 -0.48
C LYS A 18 43.00 13.78 -1.70
N MET A 19 43.72 13.18 -2.64
CA MET A 19 43.37 12.92 -4.03
C MET A 19 41.99 12.28 -4.29
N SER A 20 41.47 12.55 -5.50
CA SER A 20 40.27 12.04 -6.20
C SER A 20 38.89 12.17 -5.53
N THR A 21 38.80 12.73 -4.32
CA THR A 21 37.52 13.10 -3.72
C THR A 21 37.53 14.60 -3.44
N TRP A 22 37.22 15.41 -4.45
CA TRP A 22 37.04 16.88 -4.37
C TRP A 22 35.93 17.34 -3.41
N THR A 23 35.55 16.53 -2.43
CA THR A 23 34.56 16.91 -1.42
C THR A 23 35.28 17.66 -0.31
N PRO A 24 35.09 18.98 -0.16
CA PRO A 24 35.80 19.75 0.84
C PRO A 24 35.21 19.40 2.22
N LEU A 25 35.80 18.41 2.89
CA LEU A 25 35.30 17.91 4.18
C LEU A 25 35.46 18.93 5.31
N ASN A 26 36.41 19.86 5.17
CA ASN A 26 36.73 20.89 6.17
C ASN A 26 35.97 22.20 5.95
N HIS A 27 35.10 22.28 4.93
CA HIS A 27 34.33 23.48 4.61
C HIS A 27 32.88 23.14 4.30
N GLN A 28 32.01 23.18 5.32
CA GLN A 28 30.63 22.71 5.26
C GLN A 28 29.83 23.27 4.06
N LEU A 29 29.87 24.58 3.82
CA LEU A 29 29.12 25.17 2.71
C LEU A 29 29.54 24.66 1.32
N LEU A 30 30.84 24.37 1.13
CA LEU A 30 31.33 23.83 -0.14
C LEU A 30 31.03 22.34 -0.23
N ASN A 31 31.06 21.63 0.91
CA ASN A 31 30.62 20.25 1.01
C ASN A 31 29.16 20.09 0.57
N ASP A 32 28.27 20.91 1.12
CA ASP A 32 26.83 20.87 0.85
C ASP A 32 26.56 21.17 -0.64
N ARG A 33 27.27 22.16 -1.22
CA ARG A 33 27.19 22.44 -2.67
C ARG A 33 27.61 21.24 -3.52
N VAL A 34 28.74 20.63 -3.21
CA VAL A 34 29.24 19.44 -3.93
C VAL A 34 28.30 18.25 -3.76
N PHE A 35 27.68 18.09 -2.59
CA PHE A 35 26.67 17.07 -2.36
C PHE A 35 25.44 17.28 -3.26
N GLU A 36 24.91 18.50 -3.33
CA GLU A 36 23.76 18.83 -4.18
C GLU A 36 24.04 18.61 -5.67
N GLU A 37 25.22 19.01 -6.15
CA GLU A 37 25.65 18.76 -7.52
C GLU A 37 25.70 17.27 -7.85
N ARG A 38 26.28 16.46 -6.96
CA ARG A 38 26.37 15.00 -7.12
C ARG A 38 25.01 14.33 -7.03
N ARG A 39 24.15 14.79 -6.12
CA ARG A 39 22.76 14.31 -5.98
C ARG A 39 21.97 14.57 -7.28
N ALA A 40 22.10 15.77 -7.85
CA ALA A 40 21.45 16.12 -9.11
C ALA A 40 21.99 15.28 -10.28
N LEU A 41 23.31 15.05 -10.35
CA LEU A 41 23.92 14.20 -11.37
C LEU A 41 23.44 12.75 -11.27
N LEU A 42 23.38 12.19 -10.05
CA LEU A 42 22.84 10.85 -9.82
C LEU A 42 21.39 10.73 -10.30
N GLY A 43 20.56 11.76 -10.07
CA GLY A 43 19.19 11.82 -10.60
C GLY A 43 19.16 11.70 -12.13
N LYS A 44 19.99 12.48 -12.84
CA LYS A 44 20.09 12.42 -14.30
C LYS A 44 20.52 11.04 -14.81
N TRP A 45 21.42 10.35 -14.10
CA TRP A 45 21.80 8.99 -14.45
C TRP A 45 20.69 7.99 -14.17
N PHE A 46 20.02 8.11 -13.03
CA PHE A 46 18.91 7.26 -12.64
C PHE A 46 17.78 7.29 -13.68
N ASP A 47 17.46 8.47 -14.22
CA ASP A 47 16.44 8.63 -15.26
C ASP A 47 16.79 7.90 -16.57
N LYS A 48 18.08 7.71 -16.86
CA LYS A 48 18.57 7.00 -18.06
C LYS A 48 18.74 5.49 -17.86
N TRP A 49 18.75 5.00 -16.62
CA TRP A 49 18.94 3.58 -16.32
C TRP A 49 17.69 2.74 -16.57
N THR A 50 17.89 1.47 -16.92
CA THR A 50 16.82 0.48 -17.04
C THR A 50 16.22 0.12 -15.68
N ASP A 51 15.01 -0.46 -15.64
CA ASP A 51 14.37 -0.89 -14.39
C ASP A 51 15.27 -1.85 -13.59
N THR A 52 15.92 -2.80 -14.26
CA THR A 52 16.88 -3.73 -13.62
C THR A 52 18.06 -2.99 -12.99
N GLN A 53 18.64 -2.00 -13.67
CA GLN A 53 19.74 -1.20 -13.14
C GLN A 53 19.29 -0.36 -11.95
N ARG A 54 18.11 0.27 -12.03
CA ARG A 54 17.50 1.04 -10.94
C ARG A 54 17.26 0.17 -9.69
N ARG A 55 16.70 -1.03 -9.86
CA ARG A 55 16.52 -1.97 -8.74
C ARG A 55 17.85 -2.36 -8.12
N ARG A 56 18.85 -2.69 -8.94
CA ARG A 56 20.18 -3.11 -8.46
C ARG A 56 20.84 -2.02 -7.62
N ILE A 57 20.85 -0.76 -8.07
CA ILE A 57 21.47 0.34 -7.31
C ILE A 57 20.67 0.65 -6.03
N LEU A 58 19.34 0.60 -6.06
CA LEU A 58 18.51 0.81 -4.88
C LEU A 58 18.78 -0.25 -3.80
N THR A 59 18.85 -1.53 -4.19
CA THR A 59 19.20 -2.63 -3.27
C THR A 59 20.58 -2.39 -2.66
N SER A 60 21.58 -2.11 -3.49
CA SER A 60 22.96 -1.87 -3.02
C SER A 60 23.06 -0.68 -2.06
N LEU A 61 22.29 0.40 -2.28
CA LEU A 61 22.26 1.54 -1.37
C LEU A 61 21.58 1.20 -0.04
N LEU A 62 20.47 0.46 -0.07
CA LEU A 62 19.76 0.03 1.15
C LEU A 62 20.58 -0.93 2.02
N GLU A 63 21.37 -1.82 1.41
CA GLU A 63 22.28 -2.74 2.11
C GLU A 63 23.40 -2.00 2.86
N ARG A 64 23.77 -0.79 2.41
CA ARG A 64 24.78 0.06 3.05
C ARG A 64 24.20 0.95 4.15
N CYS A 65 22.88 1.03 4.28
CA CYS A 65 22.21 1.81 5.31
C CYS A 65 22.24 1.09 6.66
N SER A 66 22.42 1.85 7.75
CA SER A 66 22.15 1.36 9.10
C SER A 66 20.66 1.02 9.30
N LEU A 67 20.34 0.24 10.33
CA LEU A 67 18.95 -0.08 10.66
C LEU A 67 18.07 1.18 10.86
N SER A 68 18.62 2.24 11.45
CA SER A 68 17.91 3.52 11.62
C SER A 68 17.56 4.16 10.27
N GLN A 69 18.52 4.16 9.33
CA GLN A 69 18.33 4.69 7.98
C GLN A 69 17.37 3.83 7.16
N GLN A 70 17.42 2.51 7.27
CA GLN A 70 16.45 1.61 6.63
C GLN A 70 15.03 1.86 7.14
N LYS A 71 14.85 2.03 8.47
CA LYS A 71 13.56 2.41 9.06
C LYS A 71 13.08 3.77 8.54
N PHE A 72 13.98 4.73 8.37
CA PHE A 72 13.68 6.02 7.76
C PHE A 72 13.19 5.86 6.30
N CYS A 73 13.90 5.08 5.48
CA CYS A 73 13.48 4.78 4.11
C CYS A 73 12.11 4.11 4.06
N CYS A 74 11.85 3.14 4.94
CA CYS A 74 10.56 2.46 5.02
C CYS A 74 9.40 3.44 5.27
N ARG A 75 9.54 4.35 6.25
CA ARG A 75 8.52 5.38 6.51
C ARG A 75 8.31 6.31 5.31
N LYS A 76 9.39 6.78 4.69
CA LYS A 76 9.31 7.66 3.52
C LYS A 76 8.65 6.99 2.31
N LEU A 77 8.87 5.70 2.12
CA LEU A 77 8.19 4.92 1.09
C LEU A 77 6.70 4.73 1.42
N GLN A 78 6.37 4.42 2.68
CA GLN A 78 4.98 4.30 3.13
C GLN A 78 4.18 5.60 2.98
N GLU A 79 4.80 6.77 3.16
CA GLU A 79 4.16 8.08 2.90
C GLU A 79 3.81 8.29 1.40
N LYS A 80 4.49 7.59 0.49
CA LYS A 80 4.33 7.76 -0.97
C LYS A 80 3.50 6.67 -1.62
N ILE A 81 3.43 5.49 -1.01
CA ILE A 81 2.59 4.39 -1.47
C ILE A 81 1.20 4.61 -0.87
N PRO A 82 0.15 4.85 -1.69
CA PRO A 82 -1.19 5.05 -1.19
C PRO A 82 -1.60 3.89 -0.26
N ALA A 83 -2.11 4.20 0.93
CA ALA A 83 -2.60 3.17 1.84
C ALA A 83 -3.75 2.37 1.22
N GLU A 84 -4.46 2.98 0.29
CA GLU A 84 -5.53 2.39 -0.52
C GLU A 84 -5.01 1.30 -1.49
N ALA A 85 -3.70 1.28 -1.79
CA ALA A 85 -3.07 0.24 -2.59
C ALA A 85 -2.63 -0.98 -1.75
N LEU A 86 -2.83 -0.95 -0.44
CA LEU A 86 -2.49 -2.06 0.44
C LEU A 86 -3.60 -3.09 0.45
N ASP A 87 -3.26 -4.33 0.08
CA ASP A 87 -4.18 -5.45 0.23
C ASP A 87 -4.38 -5.77 1.72
N PHE A 88 -5.50 -5.31 2.27
CA PHE A 88 -5.87 -5.51 3.68
C PHE A 88 -5.91 -7.00 4.07
N THR A 89 -6.21 -7.88 3.12
CA THR A 89 -6.31 -9.33 3.39
C THR A 89 -4.95 -9.95 3.76
N THR A 90 -3.84 -9.29 3.39
CA THR A 90 -2.47 -9.69 3.74
C THR A 90 -2.00 -9.17 5.09
N LYS A 91 -2.73 -8.21 5.67
CA LYS A 91 -2.37 -7.55 6.94
C LYS A 91 -3.26 -7.98 8.09
N LEU A 92 -4.52 -8.26 7.81
CA LEU A 92 -5.49 -8.68 8.80
C LEU A 92 -5.55 -10.21 8.93
N PRO A 93 -5.80 -10.76 10.13
CA PRO A 93 -6.19 -12.16 10.28
C PRO A 93 -7.38 -12.51 9.38
N ARG A 94 -7.36 -13.73 8.81
CA ARG A 94 -8.38 -14.20 7.85
C ARG A 94 -9.82 -13.97 8.31
N VAL A 95 -10.11 -14.15 9.60
CA VAL A 95 -11.45 -13.97 10.17
C VAL A 95 -11.95 -12.54 9.98
N LEU A 96 -11.11 -11.53 10.19
CA LEU A 96 -11.49 -10.12 10.01
C LEU A 96 -11.69 -9.79 8.54
N SER A 97 -10.85 -10.32 7.66
CA SER A 97 -11.01 -10.15 6.21
C SER A 97 -12.34 -10.73 5.72
N LEU A 98 -12.73 -11.90 6.24
CA LEU A 98 -14.03 -12.53 5.90
C LEU A 98 -15.21 -11.78 6.51
N HIS A 99 -15.05 -11.22 7.70
CA HIS A 99 -16.05 -10.34 8.29
C HIS A 99 -16.29 -9.11 7.40
N ILE A 100 -15.24 -8.44 6.92
CA ILE A 100 -15.35 -7.32 5.98
C ILE A 100 -16.07 -7.76 4.69
N PHE A 101 -15.65 -8.86 4.08
CA PHE A 101 -16.33 -9.39 2.88
C PHE A 101 -17.79 -9.80 3.14
N SER A 102 -18.17 -10.14 4.38
CA SER A 102 -19.54 -10.54 4.70
C SER A 102 -20.56 -9.42 4.48
N PHE A 103 -20.14 -8.16 4.56
CA PHE A 103 -20.99 -6.98 4.33
C PHE A 103 -21.22 -6.67 2.85
N LEU A 104 -20.42 -7.23 1.95
CA LEU A 104 -20.54 -6.97 0.53
C LEU A 104 -21.70 -7.76 -0.10
N ASP A 105 -22.38 -7.11 -1.04
CA ASP A 105 -23.37 -7.77 -1.89
C ASP A 105 -22.70 -8.76 -2.87
N PRO A 106 -23.43 -9.75 -3.40
CA PRO A 106 -22.88 -10.76 -4.31
C PRO A 106 -22.18 -10.19 -5.54
N ARG A 107 -22.64 -9.05 -6.09
CA ARG A 107 -22.00 -8.42 -7.26
C ARG A 107 -20.65 -7.82 -6.87
N SER A 108 -20.58 -7.17 -5.71
CA SER A 108 -19.32 -6.64 -5.17
C SER A 108 -18.34 -7.76 -4.85
N LEU A 109 -18.79 -8.88 -4.27
CA LEU A 109 -17.95 -10.07 -4.06
C LEU A 109 -17.37 -10.62 -5.38
N CYS A 110 -18.18 -10.66 -6.45
CA CYS A 110 -17.70 -11.06 -7.77
C CYS A 110 -16.64 -10.11 -8.36
N ARG A 111 -16.69 -8.81 -8.04
CA ARG A 111 -15.62 -7.86 -8.41
C ARG A 111 -14.37 -8.09 -7.56
N CYS A 112 -14.53 -8.30 -6.26
CA CYS A 112 -13.42 -8.62 -5.36
C CYS A 112 -12.67 -9.89 -5.81
N ALA A 113 -13.39 -10.92 -6.27
CA ALA A 113 -12.79 -12.15 -6.81
C ALA A 113 -11.86 -11.93 -8.03
N GLN A 114 -11.93 -10.77 -8.69
CA GLN A 114 -11.09 -10.43 -9.85
C GLN A 114 -9.80 -9.70 -9.45
N VAL A 115 -9.61 -9.35 -8.19
CA VAL A 115 -8.44 -8.59 -7.71
C VAL A 115 -7.19 -9.48 -7.66
N SER A 116 -7.30 -10.69 -7.11
CA SER A 116 -6.22 -11.67 -7.05
C SER A 116 -6.77 -13.08 -6.81
N TRP A 117 -5.96 -14.10 -7.04
CA TRP A 117 -6.31 -15.49 -6.69
C TRP A 117 -6.60 -15.64 -5.19
N HIS A 118 -5.89 -14.90 -4.34
CA HIS A 118 -6.14 -14.91 -2.90
C HIS A 118 -7.53 -14.34 -2.57
N TRP A 119 -7.91 -13.22 -3.18
CA TRP A 119 -9.23 -12.62 -3.01
C TRP A 119 -10.34 -13.51 -3.56
N LYS A 120 -10.11 -14.16 -4.71
CA LYS A 120 -11.02 -15.16 -5.25
C LYS A 120 -11.28 -16.26 -4.22
N ASN A 121 -10.22 -16.86 -3.69
CA ASN A 121 -10.34 -17.93 -2.69
C ASN A 121 -11.10 -17.48 -1.43
N LEU A 122 -10.91 -16.25 -0.95
CA LEU A 122 -11.64 -15.73 0.22
C LEU A 122 -13.12 -15.46 -0.08
N THR A 123 -13.40 -14.78 -1.20
CA THR A 123 -14.75 -14.33 -1.56
C THR A 123 -15.67 -15.46 -2.03
N GLU A 124 -15.12 -16.62 -2.41
CA GLU A 124 -15.87 -17.81 -2.83
C GLU A 124 -16.22 -18.76 -1.68
N LEU A 125 -15.78 -18.48 -0.45
CA LEU A 125 -16.01 -19.36 0.69
C LEU A 125 -17.49 -19.47 1.07
N ASP A 126 -17.88 -20.69 1.41
CA ASP A 126 -19.25 -21.03 1.78
C ASP A 126 -19.79 -20.25 2.97
N GLN A 127 -18.94 -19.90 3.95
CA GLN A 127 -19.35 -19.05 5.08
C GLN A 127 -19.87 -17.66 4.63
N LEU A 128 -19.41 -17.14 3.49
CA LEU A 128 -19.93 -15.90 2.94
C LEU A 128 -21.25 -16.14 2.23
N TRP A 129 -21.33 -17.16 1.38
CA TRP A 129 -22.49 -17.39 0.52
C TRP A 129 -23.68 -18.01 1.28
N MET A 130 -23.43 -18.80 2.32
CA MET A 130 -24.44 -19.32 3.23
C MET A 130 -25.27 -18.20 3.84
N LEU A 131 -24.61 -17.21 4.45
CA LEU A 131 -25.30 -16.05 5.03
C LEU A 131 -26.16 -15.31 3.98
N LYS A 132 -25.78 -15.36 2.70
CA LYS A 132 -26.47 -14.63 1.64
C LYS A 132 -27.70 -15.40 1.16
N CYS A 133 -27.62 -16.73 1.06
CA CYS A 133 -28.76 -17.61 0.81
C CYS A 133 -29.78 -17.56 1.96
N LEU A 134 -29.30 -17.63 3.21
CA LEU A 134 -30.16 -17.64 4.40
C LEU A 134 -30.98 -16.35 4.55
N ARG A 135 -30.48 -15.20 4.07
CA ARG A 135 -31.26 -13.95 4.03
C ARG A 135 -32.52 -14.03 3.16
N PHE A 136 -32.57 -14.95 2.20
CA PHE A 136 -33.73 -15.20 1.34
C PHE A 136 -34.48 -16.48 1.74
N ASN A 137 -34.18 -17.07 2.90
CA ASN A 137 -34.69 -18.38 3.32
C ASN A 137 -34.40 -19.51 2.31
N TRP A 138 -33.27 -19.41 1.60
CA TRP A 138 -32.80 -20.46 0.70
C TRP A 138 -31.93 -21.44 1.48
N TYR A 139 -32.50 -22.60 1.76
CA TYR A 139 -31.84 -23.68 2.49
C TYR A 139 -31.41 -24.79 1.54
N ILE A 140 -30.29 -25.44 1.88
CA ILE A 140 -29.87 -26.68 1.23
C ILE A 140 -30.42 -27.88 2.01
N ASN A 141 -30.79 -28.92 1.27
CA ASN A 141 -31.52 -30.09 1.78
C ASN A 141 -30.55 -31.16 2.36
N PHE A 142 -29.26 -30.85 2.38
CA PHE A 142 -28.18 -31.74 2.78
C PHE A 142 -27.11 -30.93 3.53
N SER A 143 -26.29 -31.61 4.32
CA SER A 143 -25.13 -30.99 4.97
C SER A 143 -23.89 -31.15 4.11
N PRO A 144 -23.26 -30.07 3.61
CA PRO A 144 -22.00 -30.14 2.92
C PRO A 144 -20.94 -30.76 3.83
N THR A 145 -20.09 -31.59 3.26
CA THR A 145 -18.91 -32.09 3.96
C THR A 145 -17.88 -30.95 4.09
N PRO A 146 -16.97 -31.00 5.08
CA PRO A 146 -15.92 -29.99 5.24
C PRO A 146 -14.97 -29.85 4.04
N TYR A 147 -14.96 -30.83 3.13
CA TYR A 147 -14.10 -30.88 1.95
C TYR A 147 -14.75 -30.27 0.70
N GLU A 148 -16.07 -30.10 0.72
CA GLU A 148 -16.79 -29.47 -0.37
C GLU A 148 -16.69 -27.95 -0.25
N GLN A 149 -16.31 -27.29 -1.35
CA GLN A 149 -16.17 -25.84 -1.39
C GLN A 149 -17.11 -25.22 -2.44
N GLY A 150 -17.66 -24.06 -2.09
CA GLY A 150 -18.50 -23.26 -2.97
C GLY A 150 -19.88 -23.86 -3.19
N VAL A 151 -20.34 -24.76 -2.31
CA VAL A 151 -21.68 -25.37 -2.36
C VAL A 151 -22.76 -24.28 -2.27
N TRP A 152 -22.61 -23.36 -1.32
CA TRP A 152 -23.56 -22.27 -1.10
C TRP A 152 -23.50 -21.24 -2.22
N LYS A 153 -22.33 -20.99 -2.81
CA LYS A 153 -22.21 -20.11 -3.98
C LYS A 153 -22.96 -20.70 -5.18
N LYS A 154 -22.77 -22.00 -5.46
CA LYS A 154 -23.48 -22.71 -6.53
C LYS A 154 -24.99 -22.68 -6.30
N HIS A 155 -25.44 -22.96 -5.07
CA HIS A 155 -26.84 -22.88 -4.69
C HIS A 155 -27.41 -21.46 -4.88
N TYR A 156 -26.70 -20.43 -4.43
CA TYR A 156 -27.12 -19.03 -4.65
C TYR A 156 -27.35 -18.72 -6.13
N ILE A 157 -26.41 -19.11 -6.99
CA ILE A 157 -26.51 -18.90 -8.44
C ILE A 157 -27.72 -19.65 -9.02
N GLN A 158 -27.95 -20.88 -8.57
CA GLN A 158 -29.12 -21.67 -9.00
C GLN A 158 -30.43 -21.00 -8.62
N MET A 159 -30.57 -20.58 -7.36
CA MET A 159 -31.79 -19.93 -6.88
C MET A 159 -32.06 -18.60 -7.59
N VAL A 160 -31.03 -17.79 -7.87
CA VAL A 160 -31.18 -16.54 -8.62
C VAL A 160 -31.68 -16.79 -10.05
N LYS A 161 -31.21 -17.87 -10.70
CA LYS A 161 -31.66 -18.25 -12.05
C LYS A 161 -33.11 -18.71 -12.05
N GLU A 162 -33.50 -19.55 -11.08
CA GLU A 162 -34.86 -20.09 -10.98
C GLU A 162 -35.90 -19.00 -10.68
N LEU A 163 -35.58 -18.10 -9.76
CA LEU A 163 -36.53 -17.10 -9.26
C LEU A 163 -36.53 -15.80 -10.06
N HIS A 164 -35.77 -15.71 -11.17
CA HIS A 164 -35.62 -14.51 -11.99
C HIS A 164 -35.39 -13.25 -11.13
N VAL A 165 -34.61 -13.36 -10.05
CA VAL A 165 -34.43 -12.26 -9.09
C VAL A 165 -33.83 -11.07 -9.83
N THR A 166 -34.68 -10.09 -10.12
CA THR A 166 -34.27 -8.88 -10.84
C THR A 166 -33.31 -8.07 -9.99
N LYS A 167 -32.47 -7.27 -10.65
CA LYS A 167 -31.46 -6.42 -9.99
C LYS A 167 -32.09 -5.71 -8.78
N PRO A 168 -31.38 -5.61 -7.64
CA PRO A 168 -31.85 -4.81 -6.53
C PRO A 168 -32.17 -3.41 -7.06
N LYS A 169 -33.40 -2.95 -6.83
CA LYS A 169 -33.74 -1.54 -7.03
C LYS A 169 -32.83 -0.76 -6.10
N VAL A 170 -31.89 -0.02 -6.68
CA VAL A 170 -31.22 1.07 -5.98
C VAL A 170 -32.31 2.05 -5.58
N ASN A 171 -32.71 2.02 -4.31
CA ASN A 171 -33.50 3.08 -3.72
C ASN A 171 -32.57 4.28 -3.56
N LEU A 172 -32.29 4.97 -4.67
CA LEU A 172 -31.79 6.34 -4.60
C LEU A 172 -32.94 7.17 -4.03
N GLY A 173 -32.80 7.52 -2.75
CA GLY A 173 -33.47 8.62 -2.06
C GLY A 173 -34.97 8.78 -2.33
N LYS A 174 -35.81 8.06 -1.58
CA LYS A 174 -37.20 8.50 -1.34
C LYS A 174 -37.40 9.18 0.01
N GLU A 175 -36.36 9.33 0.83
CA GLU A 175 -36.43 10.08 2.10
C GLU A 175 -36.16 11.59 1.95
N ALA A 176 -35.74 12.08 0.77
CA ALA A 176 -35.47 13.51 0.56
C ALA A 176 -36.67 14.32 0.03
N THR A 177 -37.71 13.67 -0.49
CA THR A 177 -38.87 14.35 -1.08
C THR A 177 -40.09 14.50 -0.17
N GLU A 178 -40.18 13.77 0.95
CA GLU A 178 -41.30 13.93 1.91
C GLU A 178 -41.08 15.05 2.95
N LEU A 179 -39.83 15.51 3.12
CA LEU A 179 -39.51 16.64 4.01
C LEU A 179 -39.64 18.02 3.33
N LEU A 180 -39.84 18.08 2.01
CA LEU A 180 -40.02 19.34 1.28
C LEU A 180 -41.50 19.68 0.99
N THR A 181 -42.40 18.70 1.00
CA THR A 181 -43.85 18.91 0.78
C THR A 181 -44.64 19.14 2.07
N SER A 182 -44.00 19.11 3.24
CA SER A 182 -44.59 19.46 4.54
C SER A 182 -44.25 20.88 5.01
N ALA A 183 -43.51 21.66 4.21
CA ALA A 183 -43.04 23.01 4.55
C ALA A 183 -43.51 24.13 3.59
N THR A 184 -44.55 23.88 2.78
CA THR A 184 -45.24 24.88 1.96
C THR A 184 -46.74 24.75 2.14
#